data_AF-A0A848GYK6-F1
#
_entry.id   AF-A0A848GYK6-F1
#
_cell.length_a   1.000
_cell.length_b   1.000
_cell.length_c   1.000
_cell.angle_alpha   90.00
_cell.angle_beta   90.00
_cell.angle_gamma   90.00
#
_symmetry.space_group_name_H-M   'P 1'
#
loop_
_entity.id
_entity.type
_entity.pdbx_description
1 polymer ?
#
loop_
_entity_poly.entity_id
_entity_poly.type
_entity_poly.pdbx_seq_one_letter_code
_entity_poly.pdbx_strand_id
1 'polypeptide(L)'
;MNDRLKQAHASRSAAVKAGLDHPVIDTDVHVNSFAPVLEDYVAQYGGNQLVDALRKALGGRFVTRSGGKDWYQQTPQERQDNRTLRAPWWARVTRNTYDLATYTIPSLLHERLGEQGSDYSVLFPNDVLSPAAAGSEFRQPLHRALNHFHADQYQAYADRLTPVAGIPMHTPKEAIEELEFAVKTLGLKVINIPGGVRRPIRAIAEKYPAKEHPEVAKHAGYIDFYGIDSEHDYDPFWAKVVELGVPVTTHYGSQGWTGRQSISNYMFNHVGHFADGSQAFAKALFFGGVTRRFPGLRVGLLEGGADWGSHVYTHLVDRWEKRNKVAVRNYDPAEADVDLLAALFERHGAELLKGRKVDKSTLLRDSLGISALPHSREPDESEIDDFALAGIEKVEDIRDRWVNSFFFGSEADDRTVAAAFNERVHPLRVKVNAIWSSDVGHWDVPEFTEPLAETWDLVEQGVLSAADFKAFVFDNPYRFYTEANPRFFEGTEVGRKLAAKGKQ
;
A
#
# COMPACT_ATOMS: atom_id res chain seq x y z
N MET A 1 8.77 -19.94 40.02
CA MET A 1 9.55 -19.57 38.81
C MET A 1 8.77 -18.50 38.06
N ASN A 2 9.09 -17.23 38.26
CA ASN A 2 9.05 -16.15 37.25
C ASN A 2 9.14 -14.77 37.94
N ASP A 3 10.26 -14.55 38.62
CA ASP A 3 10.72 -13.21 39.01
C ASP A 3 11.29 -12.43 37.78
N ARG A 4 11.18 -13.01 36.57
CA ARG A 4 11.61 -12.44 35.29
C ARG A 4 10.48 -11.77 34.49
N LEU A 5 9.22 -11.99 34.88
CA LEU A 5 8.07 -11.32 34.29
C LEU A 5 7.60 -10.25 35.28
N LYS A 6 8.35 -9.15 35.40
CA LYS A 6 7.77 -7.96 36.03
C LYS A 6 6.68 -7.47 35.07
N GLN A 7 5.43 -7.38 35.53
CA GLN A 7 4.38 -6.62 34.84
C GLN A 7 4.89 -5.17 34.73
N ALA A 8 5.45 -4.82 33.57
CA ALA A 8 5.89 -3.47 33.30
C ALA A 8 4.67 -2.64 32.88
N HIS A 9 3.83 -2.27 33.85
CA HIS A 9 2.76 -1.30 33.61
C HIS A 9 3.29 0.11 33.28
N ALA A 10 4.59 0.35 33.45
CA ALA A 10 5.24 1.63 33.16
C ALA A 10 6.13 1.49 31.90
N SER A 11 5.64 2.00 30.77
CA SER A 11 6.43 2.28 29.56
C SER A 11 6.44 3.77 29.27
N ARG A 12 7.37 4.23 28.41
CA ARG A 12 7.34 5.60 27.89
C ARG A 12 6.03 5.88 27.15
N SER A 13 5.59 4.95 26.30
CA SER A 13 4.34 5.10 25.55
C SER A 13 3.12 5.16 26.46
N ALA A 14 3.05 4.36 27.52
CA ALA A 14 1.97 4.44 28.50
C ALA A 14 1.96 5.78 29.26
N ALA A 15 3.14 6.33 29.57
CA ALA A 15 3.26 7.64 30.21
C ALA A 15 2.77 8.78 29.31
N VAL A 16 3.15 8.77 28.01
CA VAL A 16 2.59 9.70 27.01
C VAL A 16 1.08 9.54 26.92
N LYS A 17 0.60 8.29 26.78
CA LYS A 17 -0.82 8.00 26.66
C LYS A 17 -1.66 8.51 27.83
N ALA A 18 -1.13 8.42 29.05
CA ALA A 18 -1.80 8.93 30.25
C ALA A 18 -2.02 10.46 30.23
N GLY A 19 -1.23 11.21 29.46
CA GLY A 19 -1.37 12.65 29.28
C GLY A 19 -2.35 13.06 28.16
N LEU A 20 -2.86 12.11 27.37
CA LEU A 20 -3.73 12.41 26.23
C LEU A 20 -5.20 12.45 26.61
N ASP A 21 -5.93 13.43 26.08
CA ASP A 21 -7.37 13.61 26.26
C ASP A 21 -8.18 12.99 25.10
N HIS A 22 -7.60 12.06 24.33
CA HIS A 22 -8.26 11.37 23.22
C HIS A 22 -7.80 9.91 23.14
N PRO A 23 -8.60 9.02 22.50
CA PRO A 23 -8.15 7.68 22.21
C PRO A 23 -6.93 7.65 21.28
N VAL A 24 -6.21 6.53 21.22
CA VAL A 24 -5.13 6.27 20.26
C VAL A 24 -5.49 4.99 19.53
N ILE A 25 -5.52 5.06 18.19
CA ILE A 25 -5.86 3.95 17.31
C ILE A 25 -4.62 3.63 16.50
N ASP A 26 -4.14 2.40 16.65
CA ASP A 26 -3.06 1.88 15.82
C ASP A 26 -3.64 1.17 14.61
N THR A 27 -3.27 1.63 13.41
CA THR A 27 -3.83 1.12 12.17
C THR A 27 -3.06 -0.04 11.58
N ASP A 28 -1.94 -0.45 12.19
CA ASP A 28 -1.10 -1.53 11.66
C ASP A 28 -0.22 -2.20 12.72
N VAL A 29 -0.70 -3.31 13.30
CA VAL A 29 0.07 -4.19 14.18
C VAL A 29 0.24 -5.56 13.54
N HIS A 30 1.48 -6.02 13.39
CA HIS A 30 1.79 -7.32 12.84
C HIS A 30 1.72 -8.43 13.88
N VAL A 31 1.00 -9.50 13.54
CA VAL A 31 0.87 -10.70 14.39
C VAL A 31 1.32 -11.97 13.67
N ASN A 32 1.79 -12.95 14.44
CA ASN A 32 2.26 -14.23 13.94
C ASN A 32 1.33 -15.36 14.35
N SER A 33 0.90 -16.15 13.37
CA SER A 33 0.19 -17.39 13.62
C SER A 33 1.14 -18.46 14.14
N PHE A 34 0.75 -19.15 15.22
CA PHE A 34 1.48 -20.32 15.66
C PHE A 34 1.17 -21.51 14.74
N ALA A 35 2.13 -21.86 13.89
CA ALA A 35 1.94 -22.75 12.74
C ALA A 35 1.21 -24.06 13.04
N PRO A 36 1.51 -24.83 14.11
CA PRO A 36 0.81 -26.08 14.38
C PRO A 36 -0.71 -25.92 14.50
N VAL A 37 -1.18 -24.86 15.18
CA VAL A 37 -2.62 -24.61 15.37
C VAL A 37 -3.26 -24.13 14.08
N LEU A 38 -2.56 -23.27 13.32
CA LEU A 38 -3.03 -22.82 12.01
C LEU A 38 -3.18 -24.00 11.03
N GLU A 39 -2.19 -24.89 10.98
CA GLU A 39 -2.21 -26.06 10.09
C GLU A 39 -3.35 -27.03 10.44
N ASP A 40 -3.57 -27.29 11.73
CA ASP A 40 -4.73 -28.08 12.19
C ASP A 40 -6.06 -27.44 11.76
N TYR A 41 -6.15 -26.11 11.83
CA TYR A 41 -7.34 -25.36 11.40
C TYR A 41 -7.55 -25.46 9.88
N VAL A 42 -6.49 -25.29 9.09
CA VAL A 42 -6.53 -25.41 7.62
C VAL A 42 -6.87 -26.84 7.19
N ALA A 43 -6.41 -27.85 7.91
CA ALA A 43 -6.75 -29.24 7.64
C ALA A 43 -8.28 -29.50 7.72
N GLN A 44 -9.02 -28.77 8.55
CA GLN A 44 -10.49 -28.89 8.64
C GLN A 44 -11.20 -28.40 7.36
N TYR A 45 -10.57 -27.49 6.61
CA TYR A 45 -11.14 -26.91 5.40
C TYR A 45 -10.88 -27.73 4.13
N GLY A 46 -9.74 -28.43 4.07
CA GLY A 46 -9.35 -29.14 2.85
C GLY A 46 -8.39 -30.31 3.04
N GLY A 47 -8.16 -30.77 4.28
CA GLY A 47 -7.24 -31.85 4.61
C GLY A 47 -5.78 -31.51 4.35
N ASN A 48 -4.94 -32.54 4.34
CA ASN A 48 -3.48 -32.42 4.21
C ASN A 48 -3.03 -31.67 2.94
N GLN A 49 -3.76 -31.83 1.83
CA GLN A 49 -3.45 -31.15 0.57
C GLN A 49 -3.51 -29.61 0.72
N LEU A 50 -4.43 -29.10 1.53
CA LEU A 50 -4.57 -27.66 1.74
C LEU A 50 -3.47 -27.13 2.66
N VAL A 51 -3.05 -27.92 3.65
CA VAL A 51 -1.89 -27.64 4.49
C VAL A 51 -0.60 -27.59 3.67
N ASP A 52 -0.40 -28.54 2.75
CA ASP A 52 0.75 -28.55 1.85
C ASP A 52 0.75 -27.33 0.91
N ALA A 53 -0.43 -26.92 0.43
CA ALA A 53 -0.59 -25.69 -0.35
C ALA A 53 -0.25 -24.44 0.48
N LEU A 54 -0.68 -24.37 1.75
CA LEU A 54 -0.32 -23.27 2.67
C LEU A 54 1.20 -23.18 2.85
N ARG A 55 1.87 -24.30 3.18
CA ARG A 55 3.33 -24.33 3.38
C ARG A 55 4.08 -23.84 2.15
N LYS A 56 3.61 -24.21 0.95
CA LYS A 56 4.17 -23.72 -0.31
C LYS A 56 3.93 -22.22 -0.51
N ALA A 57 2.72 -21.74 -0.22
CA ALA A 57 2.32 -20.34 -0.38
C ALA A 57 3.08 -19.40 0.58
N LEU A 58 3.27 -19.80 1.85
CA LEU A 58 4.06 -19.07 2.84
C LEU A 58 5.52 -18.84 2.40
N GLY A 59 6.11 -19.81 1.70
CA GLY A 59 7.45 -19.68 1.12
C GLY A 59 7.52 -18.85 -0.17
N GLY A 60 6.38 -18.40 -0.70
CA GLY A 60 6.26 -17.78 -2.02
C GLY A 60 6.28 -16.26 -2.05
N ARG A 61 6.27 -15.57 -0.89
CA ARG A 61 6.16 -14.09 -0.82
C ARG A 61 7.32 -13.37 -1.48
N PHE A 62 8.51 -13.98 -1.51
CA PHE A 62 9.67 -13.45 -2.23
C PHE A 62 10.25 -14.52 -3.15
N VAL A 63 10.58 -14.15 -4.40
CA VAL A 63 11.31 -15.03 -5.33
C VAL A 63 12.79 -15.06 -4.94
N THR A 64 13.09 -15.71 -3.83
CA THR A 64 14.44 -15.79 -3.23
C THR A 64 15.15 -17.10 -3.54
N ARG A 65 14.49 -17.97 -4.33
CA ARG A 65 15.01 -19.28 -4.70
C ARG A 65 15.18 -19.39 -6.21
N SER A 66 16.32 -19.92 -6.63
CA SER A 66 16.57 -20.38 -7.99
C SER A 66 17.15 -21.78 -7.95
N GLY A 67 16.63 -22.71 -8.76
CA GLY A 67 17.07 -24.11 -8.76
C GLY A 67 16.94 -24.80 -7.39
N GLY A 68 15.94 -24.44 -6.59
CA GLY A 68 15.71 -24.99 -5.25
C GLY A 68 16.64 -24.44 -4.14
N LYS A 69 17.63 -23.62 -4.49
CA LYS A 69 18.56 -22.99 -3.55
C LYS A 69 18.08 -21.59 -3.17
N ASP A 70 18.00 -21.28 -1.89
CA ASP A 70 17.85 -19.90 -1.44
C ASP A 70 19.12 -19.07 -1.65
N TRP A 71 19.03 -17.77 -1.38
CA TRP A 71 20.15 -16.85 -1.52
C TRP A 71 21.41 -17.30 -0.74
N TYR A 72 21.27 -17.80 0.49
CA TYR A 72 22.39 -18.21 1.33
C TYR A 72 23.06 -19.49 0.85
N GLN A 73 22.31 -20.35 0.18
CA GLN A 73 22.79 -21.60 -0.41
C GLN A 73 23.50 -21.41 -1.76
N GLN A 74 23.33 -20.26 -2.40
CA GLN A 74 23.97 -19.93 -3.68
C GLN A 74 25.36 -19.29 -3.48
N THR A 75 26.31 -19.65 -4.33
CA THR A 75 27.59 -18.95 -4.50
C THR A 75 27.39 -17.54 -5.07
N PRO A 76 28.37 -16.62 -4.94
CA PRO A 76 28.28 -15.30 -5.57
C PRO A 76 28.02 -15.34 -7.08
N GLN A 77 28.62 -16.29 -7.80
CA GLN A 77 28.39 -16.47 -9.23
C GLN A 77 26.97 -16.95 -9.52
N GLU A 78 26.46 -17.95 -8.78
CA GLU A 78 25.07 -18.41 -8.93
C GLU A 78 24.07 -17.28 -8.68
N ARG A 79 24.30 -16.41 -7.70
CA ARG A 79 23.44 -15.23 -7.46
C ARG A 79 23.48 -14.25 -8.62
N GLN A 80 24.66 -14.06 -9.22
CA GLN A 80 24.84 -13.20 -10.38
C GLN A 80 24.12 -13.77 -11.62
N ASP A 81 24.25 -15.05 -11.88
CA ASP A 81 23.65 -15.72 -13.05
C ASP A 81 22.13 -15.82 -12.92
N ASN A 82 21.63 -16.16 -11.74
CA ASN A 82 20.19 -16.30 -11.48
C ASN A 82 19.49 -15.00 -11.16
N ARG A 83 20.25 -13.93 -10.88
CA ARG A 83 19.74 -12.66 -10.34
C ARG A 83 18.89 -12.85 -9.07
N THR A 84 19.25 -13.79 -8.22
CA THR A 84 18.49 -14.12 -6.99
C THR A 84 18.44 -12.92 -6.05
N LEU A 85 17.23 -12.43 -5.77
CA LEU A 85 16.97 -11.28 -4.90
C LEU A 85 17.54 -11.50 -3.49
N ARG A 86 18.18 -10.47 -2.93
CA ARG A 86 18.58 -10.44 -1.52
C ARG A 86 17.40 -10.05 -0.63
N ALA A 87 16.79 -11.04 0.01
CA ALA A 87 15.78 -10.91 1.07
C ALA A 87 16.41 -10.63 2.46
N PRO A 88 15.61 -10.25 3.48
CA PRO A 88 16.10 -10.13 4.85
C PRO A 88 16.71 -11.42 5.35
N TRP A 89 17.71 -11.33 6.24
CA TRP A 89 18.20 -12.51 6.96
C TRP A 89 17.22 -12.97 8.01
N TRP A 90 16.68 -12.01 8.78
CA TRP A 90 15.52 -12.16 9.64
C TRP A 90 14.75 -10.85 9.65
N ALA A 91 13.42 -10.94 9.62
CA ALA A 91 12.51 -9.79 9.61
C ALA A 91 11.66 -9.71 10.88
N ARG A 92 12.00 -10.47 11.94
CA ARG A 92 11.23 -10.52 13.20
C ARG A 92 12.14 -10.27 14.39
N VAL A 93 11.64 -9.51 15.36
CA VAL A 93 12.39 -9.14 16.58
C VAL A 93 12.38 -10.29 17.58
N THR A 94 13.44 -11.10 17.60
CA THR A 94 13.50 -12.28 18.49
C THR A 94 14.29 -12.04 19.77
N ARG A 95 14.96 -10.88 19.90
CA ARG A 95 15.83 -10.57 21.05
C ARG A 95 15.03 -10.42 22.34
N ASN A 96 13.90 -9.71 22.29
CA ASN A 96 12.98 -9.59 23.41
C ASN A 96 11.94 -10.72 23.33
N THR A 97 12.13 -11.78 24.12
CA THR A 97 11.23 -12.95 24.11
C THR A 97 9.82 -12.61 24.56
N TYR A 98 9.64 -11.59 25.41
CA TYR A 98 8.32 -11.19 25.89
C TYR A 98 7.54 -10.52 24.77
N ASP A 99 8.18 -9.65 23.99
CA ASP A 99 7.59 -9.04 22.80
C ASP A 99 7.30 -10.10 21.73
N LEU A 100 8.23 -11.05 21.51
CA LEU A 100 8.00 -12.20 20.63
C LEU A 100 6.74 -12.99 20.97
N ALA A 101 6.52 -13.27 22.26
CA ALA A 101 5.31 -13.93 22.72
C ALA A 101 4.08 -13.04 22.53
N THR A 102 4.22 -11.73 22.66
CA THR A 102 3.12 -10.76 22.64
C THR A 102 2.44 -10.71 21.30
N TYR A 103 3.17 -10.54 20.20
CA TYR A 103 2.58 -10.55 18.86
C TYR A 103 2.26 -11.98 18.33
N THR A 104 2.39 -13.01 19.15
CA THR A 104 2.02 -14.40 18.81
C THR A 104 0.83 -14.91 19.63
N ILE A 105 0.66 -14.45 20.87
CA ILE A 105 -0.37 -14.91 21.81
C ILE A 105 -1.43 -13.81 21.95
N PRO A 106 -2.67 -14.00 21.43
CA PRO A 106 -3.70 -12.97 21.42
C PRO A 106 -4.03 -12.35 22.79
N SER A 107 -4.13 -13.17 23.85
CA SER A 107 -4.40 -12.68 25.21
C SER A 107 -3.28 -11.79 25.74
N LEU A 108 -2.04 -12.11 25.42
CA LEU A 108 -0.88 -11.35 25.87
C LEU A 108 -0.80 -10.01 25.14
N LEU A 109 -1.07 -9.97 23.83
CA LEU A 109 -1.21 -8.72 23.09
C LEU A 109 -2.30 -7.83 23.70
N HIS A 110 -3.47 -8.41 23.99
CA HIS A 110 -4.58 -7.68 24.58
C HIS A 110 -4.23 -7.07 25.96
N GLU A 111 -3.59 -7.86 26.83
CA GLU A 111 -3.11 -7.39 28.14
C GLU A 111 -2.11 -6.23 27.98
N ARG A 112 -1.12 -6.41 27.12
CA ARG A 112 0.00 -5.48 26.96
C ARG A 112 -0.31 -4.29 26.08
N LEU A 113 -1.44 -4.25 25.36
CA LEU A 113 -1.71 -3.23 24.35
C LEU A 113 -1.56 -1.76 24.84
N GLY A 114 -1.80 -1.52 26.14
CA GLY A 114 -1.57 -0.20 26.73
C GLY A 114 -0.09 0.20 26.84
N GLU A 115 0.83 -0.77 26.91
CA GLU A 115 2.27 -0.53 27.00
C GLU A 115 2.85 0.07 25.72
N GLN A 116 2.27 -0.19 24.54
CA GLN A 116 2.64 0.48 23.29
C GLN A 116 1.94 1.84 23.10
N GLY A 117 0.99 2.18 23.99
CA GLY A 117 0.27 3.46 23.98
C GLY A 117 -1.08 3.46 23.25
N SER A 118 -1.53 2.34 22.67
CA SER A 118 -2.78 2.26 21.92
C SER A 118 -3.99 1.80 22.75
N ASP A 119 -5.17 2.32 22.45
CA ASP A 119 -6.44 1.84 23.01
C ASP A 119 -7.04 0.71 22.19
N TYR A 120 -6.82 0.76 20.89
CA TYR A 120 -7.37 -0.17 19.90
C TYR A 120 -6.38 -0.34 18.75
N SER A 121 -6.24 -1.57 18.27
CA SER A 121 -5.33 -1.91 17.17
C SER A 121 -5.97 -2.78 16.11
N VAL A 122 -5.70 -2.44 14.86
CA VAL A 122 -6.02 -3.29 13.71
C VAL A 122 -4.82 -4.20 13.42
N LEU A 123 -5.08 -5.50 13.32
CA LEU A 123 -4.04 -6.51 13.24
C LEU A 123 -3.86 -6.99 11.81
N PHE A 124 -2.61 -7.12 11.40
CA PHE A 124 -2.16 -7.64 10.12
C PHE A 124 -1.42 -8.95 10.33
N PRO A 125 -2.15 -10.10 10.34
CA PRO A 125 -1.49 -11.39 10.40
C PRO A 125 -0.58 -11.58 9.20
N ASN A 126 0.66 -11.97 9.46
CA ASN A 126 1.71 -12.03 8.44
C ASN A 126 1.46 -13.06 7.33
N ASP A 127 0.54 -13.99 7.55
CA ASP A 127 0.12 -15.02 6.61
C ASP A 127 -1.15 -14.66 5.83
N VAL A 128 -1.86 -13.58 6.17
CA VAL A 128 -3.24 -13.31 5.71
C VAL A 128 -3.35 -13.17 4.19
N LEU A 129 -2.29 -12.68 3.53
CA LEU A 129 -2.19 -12.55 2.07
C LEU A 129 -1.35 -13.66 1.42
N SER A 130 -0.73 -14.55 2.20
CA SER A 130 0.06 -15.65 1.66
C SER A 130 -0.72 -16.56 0.69
N PRO A 131 -2.04 -16.83 0.88
CA PRO A 131 -2.78 -17.66 -0.06
C PRO A 131 -2.84 -17.10 -1.48
N ALA A 132 -2.61 -15.80 -1.69
CA ALA A 132 -2.54 -15.20 -3.02
C ALA A 132 -1.45 -15.85 -3.90
N ALA A 133 -0.41 -16.46 -3.31
CA ALA A 133 0.62 -17.20 -4.04
C ALA A 133 0.21 -18.65 -4.41
N ALA A 134 -0.94 -19.12 -3.94
CA ALA A 134 -1.43 -20.48 -4.20
C ALA A 134 -2.10 -20.62 -5.58
N GLY A 135 -2.18 -21.87 -6.05
CA GLY A 135 -2.94 -22.22 -7.26
C GLY A 135 -4.43 -21.88 -7.12
N SER A 136 -5.11 -21.68 -8.25
CA SER A 136 -6.54 -21.29 -8.28
C SER A 136 -7.44 -22.22 -7.48
N GLU A 137 -7.10 -23.51 -7.42
CA GLU A 137 -7.84 -24.55 -6.71
C GLU A 137 -7.70 -24.48 -5.18
N PHE A 138 -6.63 -23.85 -4.67
CA PHE A 138 -6.34 -23.76 -3.23
C PHE A 138 -6.51 -22.35 -2.67
N ARG A 139 -6.41 -21.32 -3.52
CA ARG A 139 -6.36 -19.90 -3.11
C ARG A 139 -7.54 -19.48 -2.25
N GLN A 140 -8.77 -19.65 -2.74
CA GLN A 140 -9.96 -19.20 -2.01
C GLN A 140 -10.22 -20.04 -0.75
N PRO A 141 -10.13 -21.40 -0.77
CA PRO A 141 -10.23 -22.20 0.46
C PRO A 141 -9.19 -21.84 1.52
N LEU A 142 -7.95 -21.50 1.11
CA LEU A 142 -6.91 -21.05 2.04
C LEU A 142 -7.24 -19.68 2.64
N HIS A 143 -7.64 -18.70 1.83
CA HIS A 143 -8.08 -17.40 2.35
C HIS A 143 -9.21 -17.57 3.37
N ARG A 144 -10.19 -18.43 3.04
CA ARG A 144 -11.31 -18.73 3.92
C ARG A 144 -10.89 -19.32 5.26
N ALA A 145 -9.99 -20.31 5.24
CA ALA A 145 -9.48 -20.94 6.44
C ALA A 145 -8.68 -19.97 7.32
N LEU A 146 -7.81 -19.15 6.71
CA LEU A 146 -7.02 -18.15 7.44
C LEU A 146 -7.88 -17.03 8.03
N ASN A 147 -8.85 -16.51 7.26
CA ASN A 147 -9.78 -15.49 7.74
C ASN A 147 -10.58 -16.00 8.94
N HIS A 148 -11.09 -17.24 8.88
CA HIS A 148 -11.84 -17.82 9.98
C HIS A 148 -10.96 -18.11 11.20
N PHE A 149 -9.75 -18.66 10.99
CA PHE A 149 -8.78 -18.84 12.06
C PHE A 149 -8.52 -17.54 12.82
N HIS A 150 -8.23 -16.45 12.10
CA HIS A 150 -7.96 -15.14 12.71
C HIS A 150 -9.19 -14.56 13.42
N ALA A 151 -10.38 -14.69 12.83
CA ALA A 151 -11.62 -14.29 13.48
C ALA A 151 -11.80 -15.00 14.84
N ASP A 152 -11.61 -16.32 14.89
CA ASP A 152 -11.74 -17.12 16.11
C ASP A 152 -10.68 -16.76 17.15
N GLN A 153 -9.42 -16.58 16.74
CA GLN A 153 -8.32 -16.26 17.67
C GLN A 153 -8.53 -14.93 18.40
N TYR A 154 -9.15 -13.94 17.72
CA TYR A 154 -9.27 -12.58 18.25
C TYR A 154 -10.67 -12.20 18.73
N GLN A 155 -11.68 -13.05 18.54
CA GLN A 155 -13.07 -12.76 18.95
C GLN A 155 -13.19 -12.37 20.43
N ALA A 156 -12.47 -13.05 21.32
CA ALA A 156 -12.50 -12.78 22.76
C ALA A 156 -11.86 -11.43 23.15
N TYR A 157 -11.10 -10.82 22.26
CA TYR A 157 -10.33 -9.58 22.47
C TYR A 157 -10.83 -8.43 21.59
N ALA A 158 -12.01 -8.59 20.98
CA ALA A 158 -12.58 -7.68 19.98
C ALA A 158 -12.89 -6.27 20.51
N ASP A 159 -12.86 -6.06 21.83
CA ASP A 159 -13.01 -4.75 22.43
C ASP A 159 -11.80 -3.85 22.20
N ARG A 160 -10.62 -4.43 21.88
CA ARG A 160 -9.37 -3.70 21.63
C ARG A 160 -8.62 -4.14 20.38
N LEU A 161 -8.85 -5.35 19.87
CA LEU A 161 -8.10 -5.92 18.77
C LEU A 161 -9.04 -6.32 17.63
N THR A 162 -8.68 -6.06 16.38
CA THR A 162 -9.46 -6.57 15.23
C THR A 162 -8.54 -6.96 14.08
N PRO A 163 -8.52 -8.23 13.67
CA PRO A 163 -7.74 -8.66 12.52
C PRO A 163 -8.39 -8.23 11.21
N VAL A 164 -7.55 -7.96 10.21
CA VAL A 164 -7.99 -7.79 8.82
C VAL A 164 -8.34 -9.14 8.18
N ALA A 165 -9.30 -9.12 7.26
CA ALA A 165 -9.56 -10.23 6.37
C ALA A 165 -8.71 -10.13 5.10
N GLY A 166 -7.99 -11.19 4.73
CA GLY A 166 -7.26 -11.27 3.46
C GLY A 166 -8.21 -11.59 2.32
N ILE A 167 -8.19 -10.77 1.26
CA ILE A 167 -9.09 -10.93 0.11
C ILE A 167 -8.30 -11.30 -1.15
N PRO A 168 -8.64 -12.42 -1.84
CA PRO A 168 -7.99 -12.79 -3.10
C PRO A 168 -8.46 -11.89 -4.23
N MET A 169 -7.55 -11.11 -4.81
CA MET A 169 -7.86 -10.18 -5.90
C MET A 169 -7.55 -10.72 -7.30
N HIS A 170 -7.51 -12.04 -7.49
CA HIS A 170 -7.20 -12.60 -8.82
C HIS A 170 -8.37 -12.47 -9.80
N THR A 171 -9.60 -12.58 -9.33
CA THR A 171 -10.80 -12.26 -10.10
C THR A 171 -11.79 -11.51 -9.20
N PRO A 172 -12.63 -10.61 -9.76
CA PRO A 172 -13.66 -9.91 -8.98
C PRO A 172 -14.62 -10.86 -8.27
N LYS A 173 -14.97 -11.99 -8.91
CA LYS A 173 -15.86 -13.00 -8.32
C LYS A 173 -15.29 -13.61 -7.04
N GLU A 174 -14.04 -14.10 -7.10
CA GLU A 174 -13.37 -14.66 -5.92
C GLU A 174 -13.27 -13.63 -4.79
N ALA A 175 -12.95 -12.38 -5.14
CA ALA A 175 -12.82 -11.28 -4.19
C ALA A 175 -14.14 -10.96 -3.48
N ILE A 176 -15.25 -10.87 -4.24
CA ILE A 176 -16.59 -10.57 -3.70
C ILE A 176 -17.07 -11.70 -2.79
N GLU A 177 -16.94 -12.96 -3.23
CA GLU A 177 -17.39 -14.11 -2.44
C GLU A 177 -16.65 -14.21 -1.10
N GLU A 178 -15.34 -13.95 -1.09
CA GLU A 178 -14.55 -13.99 0.14
C GLU A 178 -14.78 -12.76 1.02
N LEU A 179 -14.96 -11.58 0.42
CA LEU A 179 -15.36 -10.37 1.12
C LEU A 179 -16.71 -10.55 1.84
N GLU A 180 -17.72 -11.10 1.16
CA GLU A 180 -19.02 -11.36 1.78
C GLU A 180 -18.92 -12.40 2.90
N PHE A 181 -18.13 -13.46 2.72
CA PHE A 181 -17.88 -14.44 3.79
C PHE A 181 -17.21 -13.78 5.01
N ALA A 182 -16.12 -13.04 4.81
CA ALA A 182 -15.39 -12.39 5.89
C ALA A 182 -16.25 -11.41 6.68
N VAL A 183 -17.07 -10.60 6.00
CA VAL A 183 -17.88 -9.58 6.65
C VAL A 183 -19.18 -10.15 7.22
N LYS A 184 -19.96 -10.89 6.41
CA LYS A 184 -21.30 -11.34 6.80
C LYS A 184 -21.29 -12.58 7.68
N THR A 185 -20.29 -13.46 7.53
CA THR A 185 -20.19 -14.70 8.30
C THR A 185 -19.26 -14.55 9.49
N LEU A 186 -18.06 -13.99 9.29
CA LEU A 186 -17.07 -13.87 10.38
C LEU A 186 -17.18 -12.56 11.18
N GLY A 187 -17.86 -11.55 10.64
CA GLY A 187 -17.98 -10.24 11.30
C GLY A 187 -16.70 -9.40 11.28
N LEU A 188 -15.74 -9.74 10.41
CA LEU A 188 -14.53 -8.94 10.22
C LEU A 188 -14.89 -7.60 9.57
N LYS A 189 -14.22 -6.52 10.01
CA LYS A 189 -14.63 -5.14 9.70
C LYS A 189 -13.65 -4.37 8.82
N VAL A 190 -12.48 -4.94 8.54
CA VAL A 190 -11.40 -4.35 7.73
C VAL A 190 -10.87 -5.42 6.79
N ILE A 191 -10.53 -5.05 5.55
CA ILE A 191 -9.96 -5.98 4.59
C ILE A 191 -8.55 -5.58 4.19
N ASN A 192 -7.67 -6.56 4.04
CA ASN A 192 -6.36 -6.42 3.44
C ASN A 192 -6.36 -7.10 2.07
N ILE A 193 -5.93 -6.38 1.04
CA ILE A 193 -5.84 -6.90 -0.32
C ILE A 193 -4.37 -6.86 -0.78
N PRO A 194 -3.93 -7.80 -1.64
CA PRO A 194 -2.70 -7.58 -2.37
C PRO A 194 -2.86 -6.32 -3.23
N GLY A 195 -1.89 -5.42 -3.19
CA GLY A 195 -1.92 -4.16 -3.93
C GLY A 195 -1.53 -4.30 -5.39
N GLY A 196 -1.70 -5.50 -5.96
CA GLY A 196 -1.35 -5.82 -7.34
C GLY A 196 -1.26 -7.34 -7.55
N VAL A 197 -1.64 -7.80 -8.74
CA VAL A 197 -1.52 -9.21 -9.15
C VAL A 197 -0.70 -9.32 -10.41
N ARG A 198 0.23 -10.29 -10.45
CA ARG A 198 1.02 -10.54 -11.63
C ARG A 198 0.18 -11.27 -12.69
N ARG A 199 0.00 -10.65 -13.86
CA ARG A 199 -0.68 -11.21 -15.02
C ARG A 199 0.33 -11.61 -16.10
N PRO A 200 0.10 -12.72 -16.83
CA PRO A 200 0.94 -13.06 -17.96
C PRO A 200 0.71 -12.09 -19.12
N ILE A 201 1.77 -11.80 -19.89
CA ILE A 201 1.59 -11.12 -21.18
C ILE A 201 1.03 -12.16 -22.17
N ARG A 202 -0.24 -12.01 -22.57
CA ARG A 202 -0.99 -12.99 -23.38
C ARG A 202 -0.21 -13.47 -24.60
N ALA A 203 0.30 -12.55 -25.42
CA ALA A 203 1.07 -12.86 -26.63
C ALA A 203 2.33 -13.72 -26.36
N ILE A 204 2.96 -13.56 -25.19
CA ILE A 204 4.13 -14.38 -24.81
C ILE A 204 3.68 -15.72 -24.25
N ALA A 205 2.64 -15.74 -23.42
CA ALA A 205 2.11 -16.95 -22.81
C ALA A 205 1.50 -17.91 -23.83
N GLU A 206 0.91 -17.40 -24.92
CA GLU A 206 0.43 -18.21 -26.05
C GLU A 206 1.60 -18.89 -26.79
N LYS A 207 2.71 -18.16 -26.97
CA LYS A 207 3.92 -18.69 -27.63
C LYS A 207 4.74 -19.62 -26.74
N TYR A 208 4.75 -19.36 -25.43
CA TYR A 208 5.51 -20.10 -24.43
C TYR A 208 4.60 -20.45 -23.23
N PRO A 209 3.75 -21.49 -23.35
CA PRO A 209 2.82 -21.87 -22.30
C PRO A 209 3.52 -22.15 -20.97
N ALA A 210 2.99 -21.60 -19.86
CA ALA A 210 3.65 -21.66 -18.55
C ALA A 210 3.91 -23.08 -18.02
N LYS A 211 3.08 -24.07 -18.40
CA LYS A 211 3.26 -25.48 -18.02
C LYS A 211 4.50 -26.09 -18.67
N GLU A 212 4.84 -25.66 -19.88
CA GLU A 212 5.96 -26.16 -20.66
C GLU A 212 7.21 -25.28 -20.49
N HIS A 213 7.00 -23.98 -20.24
CA HIS A 213 8.05 -22.97 -20.11
C HIS A 213 7.94 -22.15 -18.81
N PRO A 214 8.01 -22.78 -17.62
CA PRO A 214 7.88 -22.09 -16.34
C PRO A 214 8.95 -20.99 -16.15
N GLU A 215 10.16 -21.21 -16.67
CA GLU A 215 11.28 -20.25 -16.60
C GLU A 215 11.08 -18.99 -17.46
N VAL A 216 10.22 -19.05 -18.47
CA VAL A 216 9.81 -17.87 -19.25
C VAL A 216 8.64 -17.18 -18.56
N ALA A 217 7.65 -17.96 -18.12
CA ALA A 217 6.45 -17.44 -17.48
C ALA A 217 6.74 -16.63 -16.20
N LYS A 218 7.78 -16.99 -15.44
CA LYS A 218 8.24 -16.23 -14.26
C LYS A 218 8.67 -14.79 -14.54
N HIS A 219 9.04 -14.48 -15.80
CA HIS A 219 9.52 -13.16 -16.22
C HIS A 219 8.55 -12.45 -17.17
N ALA A 220 7.77 -13.20 -17.95
CA ALA A 220 6.84 -12.66 -18.94
C ALA A 220 5.48 -12.25 -18.34
N GLY A 221 5.43 -11.10 -17.68
CA GLY A 221 4.19 -10.60 -17.08
C GLY A 221 4.22 -9.11 -16.76
N TYR A 222 3.05 -8.59 -16.37
CA TYR A 222 2.87 -7.23 -15.86
C TYR A 222 2.10 -7.30 -14.53
N ILE A 223 2.02 -6.19 -13.81
CA ILE A 223 1.26 -6.10 -12.56
C ILE A 223 -0.02 -5.33 -12.85
N ASP A 224 -1.13 -5.97 -12.54
CA ASP A 224 -2.49 -5.44 -12.64
C ASP A 224 -2.88 -4.89 -11.27
N PHE A 225 -3.22 -3.60 -11.24
CA PHE A 225 -3.56 -2.82 -10.04
C PHE A 225 -5.07 -2.56 -9.92
N TYR A 226 -5.90 -3.31 -10.66
CA TYR A 226 -7.37 -3.38 -10.50
C TYR A 226 -8.16 -2.10 -10.81
N GLY A 227 -7.51 -1.00 -11.19
CA GLY A 227 -8.15 0.30 -11.45
C GLY A 227 -8.14 0.72 -12.91
N ILE A 228 -7.01 0.53 -13.60
CA ILE A 228 -6.80 0.89 -15.00
C ILE A 228 -6.11 -0.28 -15.73
N ASP A 229 -6.47 -0.49 -16.99
CA ASP A 229 -5.92 -1.52 -17.88
C ASP A 229 -6.02 -2.98 -17.39
N SER A 230 -6.88 -3.24 -16.40
CA SER A 230 -7.12 -4.59 -15.90
C SER A 230 -7.89 -5.44 -16.91
N GLU A 231 -7.56 -6.73 -17.00
CA GLU A 231 -8.31 -7.69 -17.83
C GLU A 231 -9.71 -7.98 -17.29
N HIS A 232 -9.97 -7.63 -16.03
CA HIS A 232 -11.26 -7.81 -15.37
C HIS A 232 -11.83 -6.47 -14.93
N ASP A 233 -13.16 -6.39 -14.92
CA ASP A 233 -13.87 -5.27 -14.32
C ASP A 233 -14.01 -5.47 -12.80
N TYR A 234 -13.32 -4.64 -12.02
CA TYR A 234 -13.37 -4.66 -10.55
C TYR A 234 -14.40 -3.69 -9.97
N ASP A 235 -15.15 -2.92 -10.77
CA ASP A 235 -16.21 -2.03 -10.27
C ASP A 235 -17.24 -2.78 -9.39
N PRO A 236 -17.68 -4.02 -9.72
CA PRO A 236 -18.56 -4.79 -8.82
C PRO A 236 -17.93 -5.08 -7.45
N PHE A 237 -16.61 -5.27 -7.39
CA PHE A 237 -15.90 -5.47 -6.13
C PHE A 237 -15.85 -4.17 -5.32
N TRP A 238 -15.47 -3.05 -5.95
CA TRP A 238 -15.44 -1.74 -5.29
C TRP A 238 -16.82 -1.31 -4.79
N ALA A 239 -17.87 -1.57 -5.58
CA ALA A 239 -19.26 -1.36 -5.17
C ALA A 239 -19.60 -2.18 -3.91
N LYS A 240 -19.20 -3.46 -3.88
CA LYS A 240 -19.44 -4.35 -2.73
C LYS A 240 -18.69 -3.89 -1.48
N VAL A 241 -17.45 -3.41 -1.62
CA VAL A 241 -16.69 -2.84 -0.50
C VAL A 241 -17.43 -1.66 0.14
N VAL A 242 -17.94 -0.74 -0.68
CA VAL A 242 -18.73 0.41 -0.21
C VAL A 242 -20.06 -0.04 0.38
N GLU A 243 -20.77 -0.99 -0.25
CA GLU A 243 -22.03 -1.56 0.25
C GLU A 243 -21.87 -2.15 1.66
N LEU A 244 -20.77 -2.87 1.90
CA LEU A 244 -20.50 -3.52 3.18
C LEU A 244 -19.84 -2.58 4.21
N GLY A 245 -19.46 -1.37 3.80
CA GLY A 245 -18.85 -0.36 4.67
C GLY A 245 -17.50 -0.78 5.24
N VAL A 246 -16.67 -1.50 4.48
CA VAL A 246 -15.35 -1.92 4.96
C VAL A 246 -14.23 -1.04 4.40
N PRO A 247 -13.32 -0.55 5.23
CA PRO A 247 -12.08 0.06 4.74
C PRO A 247 -11.20 -0.99 4.07
N VAL A 248 -10.54 -0.57 2.99
CA VAL A 248 -9.56 -1.37 2.26
C VAL A 248 -8.18 -0.97 2.74
N THR A 249 -7.36 -1.94 3.11
CA THR A 249 -5.93 -1.73 3.36
C THR A 249 -5.12 -2.54 2.38
N THR A 250 -3.90 -2.08 2.08
CA THR A 250 -2.93 -2.90 1.34
C THR A 250 -1.55 -2.79 1.94
N HIS A 251 -0.87 -3.94 1.91
CA HIS A 251 0.47 -4.16 2.42
C HIS A 251 1.31 -4.78 1.30
N TYR A 252 1.57 -4.01 0.25
CA TYR A 252 2.14 -4.52 -1.00
C TYR A 252 3.44 -3.84 -1.38
N GLY A 253 4.51 -4.64 -1.36
CA GLY A 253 5.86 -4.18 -1.62
C GLY A 253 6.31 -4.37 -3.07
N SER A 254 7.08 -3.41 -3.57
CA SER A 254 7.75 -3.47 -4.88
C SER A 254 9.10 -4.20 -4.88
N GLN A 255 9.47 -4.89 -3.80
CA GLN A 255 10.70 -5.70 -3.75
C GLN A 255 10.69 -6.75 -4.87
N GLY A 256 11.79 -6.81 -5.64
CA GLY A 256 11.90 -7.65 -6.84
C GLY A 256 11.44 -6.99 -8.15
N TRP A 257 10.89 -5.78 -8.10
CA TRP A 257 10.64 -5.00 -9.32
C TRP A 257 11.94 -4.53 -9.98
N THR A 258 11.86 -4.12 -11.23
CA THR A 258 12.97 -3.44 -11.91
C THR A 258 13.37 -2.20 -11.11
N GLY A 259 14.66 -2.11 -10.74
CA GLY A 259 15.16 -1.07 -9.86
C GLY A 259 15.20 -1.43 -8.36
N ARG A 260 14.57 -2.55 -7.94
CA ARG A 260 14.52 -3.06 -6.55
C ARG A 260 14.87 -4.55 -6.44
N GLN A 261 15.84 -4.96 -7.23
CA GLN A 261 16.26 -6.36 -7.39
C GLN A 261 17.76 -6.56 -7.19
N SER A 262 18.33 -5.87 -6.19
CA SER A 262 19.70 -6.10 -5.77
C SER A 262 19.87 -7.52 -5.26
N ILE A 263 20.91 -8.18 -5.76
CA ILE A 263 21.31 -9.52 -5.37
C ILE A 263 22.24 -9.53 -4.16
N SER A 264 22.62 -8.37 -3.62
CA SER A 264 23.62 -8.27 -2.55
C SER A 264 23.20 -7.40 -1.38
N ASN A 265 22.19 -6.54 -1.55
CA ASN A 265 21.79 -5.58 -0.52
C ASN A 265 20.27 -5.58 -0.33
N TYR A 266 19.82 -6.01 0.85
CA TYR A 266 18.41 -6.02 1.23
C TYR A 266 17.86 -4.59 1.41
N MET A 267 18.63 -3.68 2.02
CA MET A 267 18.19 -2.30 2.24
C MET A 267 17.96 -1.54 0.93
N PHE A 268 18.76 -1.83 -0.10
CA PHE A 268 18.49 -1.31 -1.45
C PHE A 268 17.12 -1.77 -1.97
N ASN A 269 16.73 -3.01 -1.69
CA ASN A 269 15.43 -3.54 -2.10
C ASN A 269 14.31 -2.96 -1.21
N HIS A 270 14.57 -2.77 0.08
CA HIS A 270 13.59 -2.44 1.11
C HIS A 270 13.23 -0.95 1.17
N VAL A 271 14.19 -0.03 1.27
CA VAL A 271 13.88 1.37 1.58
C VAL A 271 12.93 1.98 0.53
N GLY A 272 11.73 2.42 0.94
CA GLY A 272 10.69 2.98 0.08
C GLY A 272 9.88 1.96 -0.75
N HIS A 273 10.02 0.65 -0.50
CA HIS A 273 9.42 -0.36 -1.36
C HIS A 273 7.89 -0.42 -1.27
N PHE A 274 7.32 -0.16 -0.09
CA PHE A 274 5.87 -0.07 0.10
C PHE A 274 5.30 1.20 -0.51
N ALA A 275 5.97 2.35 -0.33
CA ALA A 275 5.61 3.60 -0.99
C ALA A 275 5.48 3.42 -2.52
N ASP A 276 6.46 2.80 -3.18
CA ASP A 276 6.42 2.58 -4.64
C ASP A 276 5.27 1.66 -5.08
N GLY A 277 5.03 0.57 -4.34
CA GLY A 277 3.93 -0.37 -4.62
C GLY A 277 2.57 0.28 -4.44
N SER A 278 2.38 0.94 -3.29
CA SER A 278 1.18 1.69 -2.94
C SER A 278 0.93 2.87 -3.88
N GLN A 279 1.97 3.55 -4.34
CA GLN A 279 1.87 4.64 -5.31
C GLN A 279 1.34 4.14 -6.66
N ALA A 280 1.82 2.99 -7.14
CA ALA A 280 1.32 2.39 -8.38
C ALA A 280 -0.17 2.02 -8.25
N PHE A 281 -0.55 1.40 -7.13
CA PHE A 281 -1.94 1.04 -6.83
C PHE A 281 -2.85 2.27 -6.71
N ALA A 282 -2.48 3.27 -5.92
CA ALA A 282 -3.26 4.50 -5.73
C ALA A 282 -3.47 5.27 -7.05
N LYS A 283 -2.42 5.36 -7.89
CA LYS A 283 -2.54 5.97 -9.22
C LYS A 283 -3.47 5.17 -10.13
N ALA A 284 -3.42 3.83 -10.09
CA ALA A 284 -4.34 3.02 -10.88
C ALA A 284 -5.80 3.26 -10.49
N LEU A 285 -6.10 3.38 -9.19
CA LEU A 285 -7.45 3.73 -8.73
C LEU A 285 -7.86 5.16 -9.11
N PHE A 286 -6.93 6.12 -9.01
CA PHE A 286 -7.18 7.52 -9.36
C PHE A 286 -7.42 7.69 -10.87
N PHE A 287 -6.44 7.32 -11.70
CA PHE A 287 -6.50 7.47 -13.16
C PHE A 287 -7.51 6.51 -13.79
N GLY A 288 -7.76 5.35 -13.18
CA GLY A 288 -8.83 4.45 -13.58
C GLY A 288 -10.24 4.98 -13.24
N GLY A 289 -10.36 6.10 -12.52
CA GLY A 289 -11.63 6.71 -12.13
C GLY A 289 -12.38 5.97 -11.01
N VAL A 290 -11.74 5.03 -10.32
CA VAL A 290 -12.37 4.25 -9.24
C VAL A 290 -12.78 5.18 -8.09
N THR A 291 -11.92 6.09 -7.66
CA THR A 291 -12.24 7.05 -6.58
C THR A 291 -13.33 8.06 -6.98
N ARG A 292 -13.56 8.25 -8.28
CA ARG A 292 -14.71 9.02 -8.81
C ARG A 292 -16.00 8.22 -8.72
N ARG A 293 -16.00 6.97 -9.18
CA ARG A 293 -17.18 6.11 -9.23
C ARG A 293 -17.61 5.65 -7.82
N PHE A 294 -16.65 5.49 -6.91
CA PHE A 294 -16.85 5.03 -5.54
C PHE A 294 -16.29 6.02 -4.51
N PRO A 295 -16.89 7.22 -4.37
CA PRO A 295 -16.39 8.24 -3.44
C PRO A 295 -16.49 7.84 -1.95
N GLY A 296 -17.27 6.81 -1.63
CA GLY A 296 -17.34 6.19 -0.30
C GLY A 296 -16.18 5.23 0.01
N LEU A 297 -15.30 4.94 -0.96
CA LEU A 297 -14.15 4.06 -0.75
C LEU A 297 -13.13 4.73 0.19
N ARG A 298 -12.62 3.95 1.15
CA ARG A 298 -11.54 4.36 2.06
C ARG A 298 -10.39 3.37 1.89
N VAL A 299 -9.23 3.88 1.48
CA VAL A 299 -8.06 3.07 1.12
C VAL A 299 -6.87 3.46 1.99
N GLY A 300 -6.47 2.57 2.88
CA GLY A 300 -5.25 2.64 3.69
C GLY A 300 -4.07 2.01 2.97
N LEU A 301 -2.97 2.75 2.86
CA LEU A 301 -1.76 2.37 2.15
C LEU A 301 -0.63 2.30 3.20
N LEU A 302 -0.31 1.09 3.65
CA LEU A 302 0.42 0.88 4.91
C LEU A 302 1.93 0.65 4.68
N GLU A 303 2.71 0.87 5.75
CA GLU A 303 4.20 0.80 5.82
C GLU A 303 4.95 1.63 4.76
N GLY A 304 4.29 2.65 4.20
CA GLY A 304 4.83 3.44 3.09
C GLY A 304 5.36 4.81 3.48
N GLY A 305 5.10 5.26 4.71
CA GLY A 305 5.15 6.68 5.06
C GLY A 305 4.03 7.50 4.39
N ALA A 306 3.94 8.78 4.75
CA ALA A 306 2.92 9.70 4.23
C ALA A 306 3.47 10.83 3.34
N ASP A 307 4.79 10.94 3.22
CA ASP A 307 5.47 11.94 2.40
C ASP A 307 5.23 11.72 0.90
N TRP A 308 5.23 10.47 0.44
CA TRP A 308 5.00 10.15 -0.96
C TRP A 308 3.56 10.50 -1.38
N GLY A 309 2.58 10.36 -0.48
CA GLY A 309 1.19 10.76 -0.73
C GLY A 309 1.05 12.26 -0.95
N SER A 310 1.82 13.04 -0.19
CA SER A 310 1.97 14.50 -0.30
C SER A 310 2.60 14.91 -1.62
N HIS A 311 3.68 14.23 -1.99
CA HIS A 311 4.38 14.42 -3.25
C HIS A 311 3.48 14.12 -4.46
N VAL A 312 2.76 12.99 -4.46
CA VAL A 312 1.86 12.64 -5.56
C VAL A 312 0.71 13.62 -5.68
N TYR A 313 0.06 14.01 -4.58
CA TYR A 313 -1.02 15.00 -4.60
C TYR A 313 -0.59 16.30 -5.29
N THR A 314 0.56 16.85 -4.86
CA THR A 314 1.13 18.07 -5.43
C THR A 314 1.41 17.91 -6.93
N HIS A 315 2.01 16.78 -7.31
CA HIS A 315 2.35 16.54 -8.71
C HIS A 315 1.12 16.27 -9.59
N LEU A 316 0.03 15.68 -9.08
CA LEU A 316 -1.20 15.53 -9.84
C LEU A 316 -1.73 16.89 -10.29
N VAL A 317 -1.72 17.90 -9.40
CA VAL A 317 -2.12 19.28 -9.72
C VAL A 317 -1.17 19.88 -10.75
N ASP A 318 0.15 19.86 -10.48
CA ASP A 318 1.16 20.41 -11.38
C ASP A 318 1.12 19.83 -12.80
N ARG A 319 0.79 18.53 -12.91
CA ARG A 319 0.69 17.84 -14.20
C ARG A 319 -0.63 18.14 -14.88
N TRP A 320 -1.75 18.20 -14.15
CA TRP A 320 -3.04 18.54 -14.72
C TRP A 320 -3.06 19.97 -15.30
N GLU A 321 -2.48 20.95 -14.63
CA GLU A 321 -2.39 22.33 -15.15
C GLU A 321 -1.66 22.43 -16.50
N LYS A 322 -0.73 21.50 -16.76
CA LYS A 322 0.09 21.47 -17.98
C LYS A 322 -0.44 20.51 -19.04
N ARG A 323 -1.07 19.40 -18.63
CA ARG A 323 -1.41 18.28 -19.50
C ARG A 323 -2.88 17.85 -19.46
N ASN A 324 -3.78 18.66 -18.90
CA ASN A 324 -5.22 18.43 -19.13
C ASN A 324 -5.56 18.52 -20.63
N LYS A 325 -6.78 18.10 -20.98
CA LYS A 325 -7.30 18.08 -22.37
C LYS A 325 -7.05 19.34 -23.21
N VAL A 326 -6.96 20.52 -22.58
CA VAL A 326 -6.71 21.79 -23.26
C VAL A 326 -5.22 22.10 -23.27
N ALA A 327 -4.59 22.11 -22.08
CA ALA A 327 -3.20 22.55 -21.91
C ALA A 327 -2.19 21.66 -22.64
N VAL A 328 -2.53 20.39 -22.87
CA VAL A 328 -1.67 19.45 -23.59
C VAL A 328 -1.38 19.86 -25.03
N ARG A 329 -2.24 20.69 -25.65
CA ARG A 329 -2.03 21.25 -26.99
C ARG A 329 -0.80 22.17 -27.08
N ASN A 330 -0.31 22.69 -25.96
CA ASN A 330 0.96 23.42 -25.93
C ASN A 330 2.17 22.57 -26.39
N TYR A 331 2.02 21.25 -26.42
CA TYR A 331 3.06 20.30 -26.82
C TYR A 331 2.80 19.67 -28.19
N ASP A 332 1.74 20.11 -28.88
CA ASP A 332 1.38 19.65 -30.20
C ASP A 332 2.28 20.34 -31.25
N PRO A 333 3.10 19.59 -32.01
CA PRO A 333 3.94 20.17 -33.05
C PRO A 333 3.16 20.93 -34.13
N ALA A 334 1.87 20.61 -34.33
CA ALA A 334 1.02 21.32 -35.29
C ALA A 334 0.74 22.77 -34.89
N GLU A 335 0.89 23.13 -33.60
CA GLU A 335 0.69 24.49 -33.08
C GLU A 335 1.94 25.38 -33.25
N ALA A 336 3.06 24.84 -33.73
CA ALA A 336 4.29 25.60 -33.90
C ALA A 336 4.22 26.58 -35.09
N ASP A 337 4.48 27.86 -34.84
CA ASP A 337 4.67 28.87 -35.90
C ASP A 337 6.05 28.70 -36.56
N VAL A 338 6.07 27.91 -37.63
CA VAL A 338 7.29 27.62 -38.41
C VAL A 338 7.87 28.87 -39.08
N ASP A 339 7.03 29.85 -39.42
CA ASP A 339 7.48 31.09 -40.05
C ASP A 339 8.23 31.98 -39.06
N LEU A 340 7.67 32.14 -37.86
CA LEU A 340 8.33 32.83 -36.76
C LEU A 340 9.62 32.09 -36.35
N LEU A 341 9.59 30.77 -36.25
CA LEU A 341 10.78 29.96 -35.93
C LEU A 341 11.89 30.21 -36.95
N ALA A 342 11.57 30.20 -38.25
CA ALA A 342 12.54 30.50 -39.30
C ALA A 342 13.11 31.92 -39.18
N ALA A 343 12.26 32.92 -38.96
CA ALA A 343 12.69 34.30 -38.78
C ALA A 343 13.61 34.47 -37.56
N LEU A 344 13.37 33.75 -36.46
CA LEU A 344 14.23 33.74 -35.28
C LEU A 344 15.59 33.10 -35.56
N PHE A 345 15.62 31.99 -36.31
CA PHE A 345 16.88 31.36 -36.75
C PHE A 345 17.68 32.29 -37.67
N GLU A 346 17.04 32.99 -38.59
CA GLU A 346 17.71 33.95 -39.47
C GLU A 346 18.25 35.16 -38.69
N ARG A 347 17.49 35.66 -37.71
CA ARG A 347 17.86 36.85 -36.93
C ARG A 347 18.92 36.58 -35.86
N HIS A 348 18.86 35.43 -35.21
CA HIS A 348 19.67 35.13 -34.02
C HIS A 348 20.58 33.92 -34.19
N GLY A 349 20.38 33.10 -35.21
CA GLY A 349 21.06 31.81 -35.38
C GLY A 349 22.34 31.84 -36.20
N ALA A 350 22.90 33.00 -36.57
CA ALA A 350 24.04 33.09 -37.48
C ALA A 350 25.24 32.20 -37.07
N GLU A 351 25.66 32.27 -35.81
CA GLU A 351 26.73 31.46 -35.24
C GLU A 351 26.35 29.96 -35.16
N LEU A 352 25.10 29.67 -34.82
CA LEU A 352 24.58 28.29 -34.75
C LEU A 352 24.56 27.62 -36.13
N LEU A 353 24.10 28.35 -37.14
CA LEU A 353 23.92 27.88 -38.51
C LEU A 353 25.25 27.67 -39.23
N LYS A 354 26.33 28.39 -38.86
CA LYS A 354 27.65 28.34 -39.50
C LYS A 354 27.56 28.45 -41.03
N GLY A 355 26.74 29.38 -41.52
CA GLY A 355 26.51 29.61 -42.94
C GLY A 355 25.52 28.65 -43.62
N ARG A 356 24.90 27.71 -42.89
CA ARG A 356 23.79 26.90 -43.44
C ARG A 356 22.53 27.74 -43.60
N LYS A 357 21.76 27.45 -44.65
CA LYS A 357 20.43 28.06 -44.87
C LYS A 357 19.38 27.34 -44.04
N VAL A 358 18.36 28.09 -43.62
CA VAL A 358 17.17 27.55 -42.95
C VAL A 358 16.26 26.90 -43.99
N ASP A 359 15.87 25.64 -43.76
CA ASP A 359 14.86 24.94 -44.55
C ASP A 359 13.60 24.75 -43.71
N LYS A 360 12.55 25.52 -44.00
CA LYS A 360 11.28 25.48 -43.25
C LYS A 360 10.64 24.10 -43.25
N SER A 361 10.85 23.28 -44.28
CA SER A 361 10.21 21.95 -44.40
C SER A 361 10.74 20.96 -43.37
N THR A 362 11.97 21.14 -42.89
CA THR A 362 12.58 20.28 -41.87
C THR A 362 12.87 21.01 -40.57
N LEU A 363 12.76 22.34 -40.53
CA LEU A 363 13.18 23.18 -39.41
C LEU A 363 12.58 22.75 -38.07
N LEU A 364 11.28 22.45 -38.03
CA LEU A 364 10.63 22.03 -36.79
C LEU A 364 11.17 20.70 -36.28
N ARG A 365 11.27 19.69 -37.16
CA ARG A 365 11.88 18.38 -36.85
C ARG A 365 13.32 18.52 -36.39
N ASP A 366 14.09 19.34 -37.09
CA ASP A 366 15.52 19.52 -36.79
C ASP A 366 15.72 20.30 -35.49
N SER A 367 14.76 21.16 -35.11
CA SER A 367 14.76 21.91 -33.84
C SER A 367 14.35 21.05 -32.65
N LEU A 368 13.34 20.19 -32.81
CA LEU A 368 12.86 19.28 -31.77
C LEU A 368 13.73 18.02 -31.63
N GLY A 369 14.43 17.64 -32.71
CA GLY A 369 15.17 16.39 -32.84
C GLY A 369 14.31 15.24 -33.36
N ILE A 370 14.91 14.35 -34.15
CA ILE A 370 14.22 13.20 -34.76
C ILE A 370 13.55 12.30 -33.70
N SER A 371 14.10 12.20 -32.51
CA SER A 371 13.55 11.43 -31.39
C SER A 371 12.33 12.05 -30.72
N ALA A 372 11.99 13.31 -31.02
CA ALA A 372 10.83 14.01 -30.48
C ALA A 372 9.59 13.90 -31.37
N LEU A 373 9.72 13.33 -32.58
CA LEU A 373 8.61 13.06 -33.51
C LEU A 373 8.39 11.55 -33.79
N PRO A 374 8.60 10.62 -32.84
CA PRO A 374 8.54 9.21 -33.15
C PRO A 374 7.09 8.77 -33.38
N HIS A 375 6.71 8.54 -34.64
CA HIS A 375 5.66 7.64 -35.13
C HIS A 375 4.24 7.72 -34.52
N SER A 376 3.96 8.69 -33.66
CA SER A 376 2.63 8.97 -33.17
C SER A 376 1.83 9.58 -34.31
N ARG A 377 0.83 8.83 -34.78
CA ARG A 377 -0.33 9.43 -35.45
C ARG A 377 -0.89 10.54 -34.54
N GLU A 378 -1.63 11.47 -35.14
CA GLU A 378 -2.48 12.35 -34.35
C GLU A 378 -3.36 11.50 -33.41
N PRO A 379 -3.33 11.75 -32.09
CA PRO A 379 -4.19 11.05 -31.15
C PRO A 379 -5.65 11.40 -31.43
N ASP A 380 -6.54 10.43 -31.26
CA ASP A 380 -7.98 10.69 -31.25
C ASP A 380 -8.34 11.54 -30.03
N GLU A 381 -9.45 12.29 -30.06
CA GLU A 381 -9.83 13.16 -28.92
C GLU A 381 -9.91 12.42 -27.58
N SER A 382 -10.28 11.13 -27.61
CA SER A 382 -10.33 10.27 -26.42
C SER A 382 -8.96 9.85 -25.86
N GLU A 383 -7.88 10.03 -26.62
CA GLU A 383 -6.50 9.64 -26.26
C GLU A 383 -5.67 10.83 -25.73
N ILE A 384 -6.25 12.03 -25.72
CA ILE A 384 -5.54 13.27 -25.39
C ILE A 384 -5.58 13.58 -23.89
N ASP A 385 -6.70 13.26 -23.23
CA ASP A 385 -6.92 13.61 -21.83
C ASP A 385 -6.63 12.43 -20.90
N ASP A 386 -5.40 12.38 -20.39
CA ASP A 386 -4.97 11.37 -19.41
C ASP A 386 -5.82 11.37 -18.12
N PHE A 387 -6.55 12.45 -17.82
CA PHE A 387 -7.37 12.59 -16.62
C PHE A 387 -8.86 12.32 -16.85
N ALA A 388 -9.27 11.94 -18.08
CA ALA A 388 -10.67 11.83 -18.46
C ALA A 388 -11.49 10.87 -17.56
N LEU A 389 -10.93 9.68 -17.26
CA LEU A 389 -11.59 8.69 -16.40
C LEU A 389 -11.71 9.18 -14.94
N ALA A 390 -10.69 9.86 -14.43
CA ALA A 390 -10.71 10.52 -13.12
C ALA A 390 -11.72 11.69 -13.07
N GLY A 391 -12.10 12.23 -14.24
CA GLY A 391 -13.12 13.26 -14.39
C GLY A 391 -12.71 14.60 -13.80
N ILE A 392 -11.47 15.02 -14.03
CA ILE A 392 -10.91 16.24 -13.45
C ILE A 392 -11.22 17.44 -14.35
N GLU A 393 -12.04 18.36 -13.86
CA GLU A 393 -12.37 19.63 -14.52
C GLU A 393 -11.72 20.83 -13.83
N LYS A 394 -11.37 20.70 -12.55
CA LYS A 394 -10.69 21.70 -11.73
C LYS A 394 -9.82 21.04 -10.65
N VAL A 395 -8.93 21.83 -10.05
CA VAL A 395 -7.96 21.35 -9.04
C VAL A 395 -8.67 20.74 -7.80
N GLU A 396 -9.85 21.25 -7.43
CA GLU A 396 -10.65 20.69 -6.34
C GLU A 396 -11.08 19.25 -6.60
N ASP A 397 -11.27 18.84 -7.85
CA ASP A 397 -11.62 17.44 -8.15
C ASP A 397 -10.46 16.52 -7.80
N ILE A 398 -9.21 16.95 -8.03
CA ILE A 398 -8.01 16.17 -7.63
C ILE A 398 -7.97 16.03 -6.11
N ARG A 399 -8.20 17.12 -5.37
CA ARG A 399 -8.32 17.06 -3.89
C ARG A 399 -9.39 16.06 -3.50
N ASP A 400 -10.58 16.14 -4.10
CA ASP A 400 -11.72 15.31 -3.71
C ASP A 400 -11.54 13.83 -4.09
N ARG A 401 -10.77 13.53 -5.14
CA ARG A 401 -10.45 12.15 -5.55
C ARG A 401 -9.26 11.55 -4.80
N TRP A 402 -8.38 12.40 -4.25
CA TRP A 402 -7.18 11.97 -3.54
C TRP A 402 -7.38 12.00 -2.02
N VAL A 403 -7.64 13.19 -1.47
CA VAL A 403 -7.70 13.45 -0.02
C VAL A 403 -8.95 12.84 0.63
N ASN A 404 -10.03 12.60 -0.10
CA ASN A 404 -11.21 11.95 0.51
C ASN A 404 -11.11 10.42 0.52
N SER A 405 -10.21 9.83 -0.27
CA SER A 405 -10.15 8.37 -0.48
C SER A 405 -8.93 7.72 0.15
N PHE A 406 -7.76 8.34 0.07
CA PHE A 406 -6.49 7.72 0.48
C PHE A 406 -6.04 8.14 1.87
N PHE A 407 -5.56 7.15 2.62
CA PHE A 407 -4.96 7.27 3.94
C PHE A 407 -3.60 6.57 3.92
N PHE A 408 -2.60 7.20 4.51
CA PHE A 408 -1.19 6.81 4.35
C PHE A 408 -0.65 6.38 5.70
N GLY A 409 -0.41 5.07 5.84
CA GLY A 409 0.19 4.47 7.03
C GLY A 409 1.64 4.87 7.14
N SER A 410 1.99 5.46 8.28
CA SER A 410 3.33 5.93 8.58
C SER A 410 3.74 5.45 9.96
N GLU A 411 4.99 5.00 10.02
CA GLU A 411 5.63 4.39 11.17
C GLU A 411 5.85 5.40 12.29
N ALA A 412 6.03 4.89 13.51
CA ALA A 412 6.03 5.69 14.71
C ALA A 412 7.10 6.79 14.75
N ASP A 413 8.30 6.51 14.25
CA ASP A 413 9.47 7.40 14.27
C ASP A 413 9.75 8.08 12.91
N ASP A 414 8.86 7.90 11.92
CA ASP A 414 9.01 8.47 10.58
C ASP A 414 8.85 9.99 10.61
N ARG A 415 10.00 10.67 10.58
CA ARG A 415 10.07 12.14 10.55
C ARG A 415 9.46 12.75 9.29
N THR A 416 9.38 12.00 8.20
CA THR A 416 8.89 12.51 6.92
C THR A 416 7.38 12.72 6.92
N VAL A 417 6.66 12.15 7.90
CA VAL A 417 5.22 12.36 8.12
C VAL A 417 4.83 13.84 8.22
N ALA A 418 5.76 14.71 8.64
CA ALA A 418 5.55 16.16 8.66
C ALA A 418 5.18 16.73 7.28
N ALA A 419 5.61 16.10 6.18
CA ALA A 419 5.21 16.49 4.83
C ALA A 419 3.69 16.42 4.65
N ALA A 420 3.02 15.39 5.18
CA ALA A 420 1.57 15.22 5.08
C ALA A 420 0.78 16.33 5.76
N PHE A 421 1.34 16.90 6.83
CA PHE A 421 0.70 17.99 7.59
C PHE A 421 1.11 19.39 7.11
N ASN A 422 2.02 19.51 6.14
CA ASN A 422 2.53 20.79 5.66
C ASN A 422 1.62 21.45 4.61
N GLU A 423 0.57 22.12 5.07
CA GLU A 423 -0.39 22.85 4.21
C GLU A 423 0.25 23.92 3.31
N ARG A 424 1.47 24.38 3.61
CA ARG A 424 2.12 25.44 2.82
C ARG A 424 2.64 24.93 1.48
N VAL A 425 2.94 23.64 1.38
CA VAL A 425 3.47 23.03 0.14
C VAL A 425 2.36 22.37 -0.69
N HIS A 426 1.20 22.10 -0.10
CA HIS A 426 0.09 21.46 -0.78
C HIS A 426 -0.80 22.49 -1.51
N PRO A 427 -1.16 22.23 -2.78
CA PRO A 427 -2.24 22.95 -3.45
C PRO A 427 -3.50 22.98 -2.58
N LEU A 428 -4.26 24.09 -2.65
CA LEU A 428 -5.46 24.31 -1.84
C LEU A 428 -5.26 24.28 -0.31
N ARG A 429 -4.01 24.29 0.19
CA ARG A 429 -3.65 24.32 1.62
C ARG A 429 -4.30 23.19 2.44
N VAL A 430 -4.33 21.99 1.88
CA VAL A 430 -4.88 20.81 2.54
C VAL A 430 -3.80 20.00 3.24
N LYS A 431 -4.19 19.23 4.27
CA LYS A 431 -3.38 18.17 4.86
C LYS A 431 -3.72 16.84 4.18
N VAL A 432 -2.71 16.02 3.97
CA VAL A 432 -2.86 14.65 3.49
C VAL A 432 -3.07 13.72 4.70
N ASN A 433 -3.86 12.65 4.51
CA ASN A 433 -4.34 11.82 5.61
C ASN A 433 -3.29 10.80 6.08
N ALA A 434 -2.29 11.26 6.86
CA ALA A 434 -1.43 10.33 7.57
C ALA A 434 -2.22 9.60 8.67
N ILE A 435 -2.06 8.28 8.78
CA ILE A 435 -2.61 7.42 9.84
C ILE A 435 -1.49 6.68 10.54
N TRP A 436 -1.55 6.61 11.86
CA TRP A 436 -0.50 6.01 12.68
C TRP A 436 -0.52 4.48 12.56
N SER A 437 0.56 3.95 11.99
CA SER A 437 0.79 2.52 11.77
C SER A 437 2.03 2.15 12.57
N SER A 438 1.89 1.53 13.74
CA SER A 438 3.07 1.33 14.59
C SER A 438 4.11 0.40 13.97
N ASP A 439 3.68 -0.55 13.13
CA ASP A 439 4.48 -1.66 12.58
C ASP A 439 5.10 -2.58 13.67
N VAL A 440 4.45 -2.63 14.83
CA VAL A 440 4.85 -3.53 15.91
C VAL A 440 4.77 -4.98 15.43
N GLY A 441 5.85 -5.74 15.67
CA GLY A 441 6.00 -7.14 15.23
C GLY A 441 6.93 -7.32 14.02
N HIS A 442 7.47 -6.22 13.50
CA HIS A 442 8.51 -6.17 12.48
C HIS A 442 9.83 -5.60 13.01
N TRP A 443 10.91 -5.67 12.23
CA TRP A 443 12.30 -5.50 12.72
C TRP A 443 12.73 -4.05 12.93
N ASP A 444 12.05 -3.13 12.26
CA ASP A 444 12.12 -1.67 12.37
C ASP A 444 11.51 -1.13 13.66
N VAL A 445 10.73 -1.94 14.38
CA VAL A 445 10.19 -1.62 15.72
C VAL A 445 10.76 -2.57 16.76
N PRO A 446 11.97 -2.28 17.30
CA PRO A 446 12.71 -3.23 18.12
C PRO A 446 12.14 -3.44 19.53
N GLU A 447 11.32 -2.52 20.05
CA GLU A 447 10.79 -2.57 21.42
C GLU A 447 9.30 -2.22 21.44
N PHE A 448 8.46 -3.13 21.94
CA PHE A 448 6.99 -2.98 21.96
C PHE A 448 6.50 -1.76 22.75
N THR A 449 7.30 -1.27 23.70
CA THR A 449 6.91 -0.26 24.69
C THR A 449 7.16 1.20 24.26
N GLU A 450 7.79 1.41 23.11
CA GLU A 450 8.28 2.70 22.62
C GLU A 450 7.43 3.42 21.55
N PRO A 451 6.60 2.77 20.71
CA PRO A 451 6.04 3.41 19.51
C PRO A 451 5.34 4.77 19.74
N LEU A 452 4.37 4.87 20.67
CA LEU A 452 3.69 6.15 20.87
C LEU A 452 4.62 7.23 21.41
N ALA A 453 5.61 6.84 22.23
CA ALA A 453 6.60 7.78 22.74
C ALA A 453 7.53 8.28 21.64
N GLU A 454 7.98 7.42 20.75
CA GLU A 454 8.79 7.82 19.58
C GLU A 454 8.02 8.78 18.67
N THR A 455 6.72 8.57 18.48
CA THR A 455 5.86 9.53 17.76
C THR A 455 5.72 10.84 18.52
N TRP A 456 5.62 10.81 19.86
CA TRP A 456 5.57 12.04 20.66
C TRP A 456 6.90 12.81 20.66
N ASP A 457 8.04 12.11 20.56
CA ASP A 457 9.34 12.75 20.41
C ASP A 457 9.38 13.67 19.17
N LEU A 458 8.62 13.37 18.11
CA LEU A 458 8.45 14.27 16.95
C LEU A 458 7.78 15.60 17.32
N VAL A 459 6.87 15.60 18.30
CA VAL A 459 6.26 16.82 18.83
C VAL A 459 7.28 17.62 19.65
N GLU A 460 8.00 16.96 20.54
CA GLU A 460 9.02 17.60 21.38
C GLU A 460 10.15 18.22 20.55
N GLN A 461 10.48 17.60 19.42
CA GLN A 461 11.49 18.06 18.48
C GLN A 461 10.96 19.10 17.47
N GLY A 462 9.68 19.45 17.53
CA GLY A 462 9.06 20.44 16.64
C GLY A 462 8.85 19.98 15.19
N VAL A 463 8.90 18.67 14.93
CA VAL A 463 8.58 18.07 13.63
C VAL A 463 7.07 18.05 13.41
N LEU A 464 6.30 17.73 14.45
CA LEU A 464 4.84 17.80 14.46
C LEU A 464 4.35 18.81 15.50
N SER A 465 3.19 19.41 15.26
CA SER A 465 2.44 20.07 16.32
C SER A 465 1.65 19.04 17.14
N ALA A 466 1.25 19.38 18.37
CA ALA A 466 0.36 18.52 19.15
C ALA A 466 -0.99 18.24 18.45
N ALA A 467 -1.47 19.18 17.63
CA ALA A 467 -2.67 19.01 16.83
C ALA A 467 -2.45 18.01 15.68
N ASP A 468 -1.29 18.05 15.02
CA ASP A 468 -0.94 17.09 13.96
C ASP A 468 -0.72 15.70 14.54
N PHE A 469 -0.11 15.61 15.72
CA PHE A 469 0.00 14.36 16.47
C PHE A 469 -1.37 13.74 16.74
N LYS A 470 -2.33 14.52 17.27
CA LYS A 470 -3.71 14.03 17.48
C LYS A 470 -4.37 13.61 16.18
N ALA A 471 -4.18 14.37 15.10
CA ALA A 471 -4.70 14.01 13.79
C ALA A 471 -4.12 12.67 13.30
N PHE A 472 -2.83 12.44 13.53
CA PHE A 472 -2.11 11.25 13.12
C PHE A 472 -2.54 9.99 13.89
N VAL A 473 -2.61 10.06 15.22
CA VAL A 473 -2.85 8.89 16.09
C VAL A 473 -4.34 8.66 16.41
N PHE A 474 -5.21 9.62 16.07
CA PHE A 474 -6.64 9.52 16.39
C PHE A 474 -7.56 10.06 15.29
N ASP A 475 -7.53 11.35 14.93
CA ASP A 475 -8.63 11.91 14.11
C ASP A 475 -8.67 11.30 12.69
N ASN A 476 -7.51 11.10 12.04
CA ASN A 476 -7.44 10.45 10.72
C ASN A 476 -7.75 8.95 10.80
N PRO A 477 -7.15 8.15 11.72
CA PRO A 477 -7.55 6.75 11.92
C PRO A 477 -9.05 6.60 12.20
N TYR A 478 -9.60 7.41 13.11
CA TYR A 478 -11.01 7.37 13.46
C TYR A 478 -11.89 7.64 12.23
N ARG A 479 -11.54 8.67 11.44
CA ARG A 479 -12.21 9.01 10.19
C ARG A 479 -12.12 7.88 9.15
N PHE A 480 -10.95 7.29 8.96
CA PHE A 480 -10.72 6.20 8.03
C PHE A 480 -11.71 5.04 8.25
N TYR A 481 -11.86 4.60 9.50
CA TYR A 481 -12.77 3.51 9.83
C TYR A 481 -14.24 3.94 9.87
N THR A 482 -14.56 5.11 10.45
CA THR A 482 -15.96 5.52 10.67
C THR A 482 -16.66 6.11 9.45
N GLU A 483 -15.93 6.66 8.49
CA GLU A 483 -16.52 7.08 7.22
C GLU A 483 -16.88 5.89 6.32
N ALA A 484 -16.19 4.74 6.48
CA ALA A 484 -16.61 3.50 5.85
C ALA A 484 -17.80 2.86 6.61
N ASN A 485 -17.72 2.81 7.94
CA ASN A 485 -18.78 2.29 8.79
C ASN A 485 -18.90 3.08 10.11
N PRO A 486 -19.97 3.88 10.29
CA PRO A 486 -20.18 4.68 11.49
C PRO A 486 -20.21 3.87 12.79
N ARG A 487 -20.48 2.56 12.71
CA ARG A 487 -20.58 1.64 13.85
C ARG A 487 -19.29 0.88 14.14
N PHE A 488 -18.18 1.21 13.46
CA PHE A 488 -16.92 0.45 13.54
C PHE A 488 -16.48 0.19 15.00
N PHE A 489 -16.50 1.25 15.82
CA PHE A 489 -16.06 1.24 17.22
C PHE A 489 -17.16 0.90 18.24
N GLU A 490 -18.35 0.47 17.82
CA GLU A 490 -19.37 -0.01 18.77
C GLU A 490 -18.85 -1.20 19.59
N GLY A 491 -19.02 -1.14 20.91
CA GLY A 491 -18.55 -2.18 21.85
C GLY A 491 -17.04 -2.17 22.14
N THR A 492 -16.27 -1.31 21.47
CA THR A 492 -14.81 -1.19 21.66
C THR A 492 -14.44 -0.20 22.76
N GLU A 493 -13.18 -0.24 23.21
CA GLU A 493 -12.63 0.72 24.17
C GLU A 493 -12.66 2.16 23.65
N VAL A 494 -12.39 2.37 22.36
CA VAL A 494 -12.51 3.68 21.71
C VAL A 494 -13.95 4.19 21.80
N GLY A 495 -14.94 3.35 21.46
CA GLY A 495 -16.36 3.70 21.55
C GLY A 495 -16.79 4.06 22.97
N ARG A 496 -16.35 3.28 23.97
CA ARG A 496 -16.61 3.56 25.40
C ARG A 496 -16.04 4.90 25.84
N LYS A 497 -14.78 5.20 25.49
CA LYS A 497 -14.10 6.45 25.84
C LYS A 497 -14.77 7.68 25.22
N LEU A 498 -15.22 7.58 23.96
CA LEU A 498 -15.92 8.69 23.29
C LEU A 498 -17.31 8.93 23.89
N ALA A 499 -18.05 7.87 24.21
CA ALA A 499 -19.35 7.98 24.86
C ALA A 499 -19.27 8.58 26.29
N ALA A 500 -18.18 8.32 27.01
CA ALA A 500 -17.94 8.91 28.34
C ALA A 500 -17.70 10.42 28.28
N LYS A 501 -17.01 10.92 27.24
CA LYS A 501 -16.76 12.36 27.06
C LYS A 501 -17.99 13.14 26.63
N GLY A 502 -18.87 12.57 25.80
CA GLY A 502 -20.11 13.24 25.40
C GLY A 502 -21.13 13.44 26.53
N LYS A 503 -20.88 12.87 27.72
CA LYS A 503 -21.72 13.00 28.92
C LYS A 503 -21.16 13.97 29.97
N GLN A 504 -19.94 14.48 29.76
CA GLN A 504 -19.33 15.54 30.56
C GLN A 504 -19.52 16.87 29.84
#